data_AF-A0ABD0J1P5-F1
#
_entry.id   AF-A0ABD0J1P5-F1
#
_cell.length_a   1.000
_cell.length_b   1.000
_cell.length_c   1.000
_cell.angle_alpha   90.00
_cell.angle_beta   90.00
_cell.angle_gamma   90.00
#
_symmetry.space_group_name_H-M   'P 1'
#
loop_
_entity.id
_entity.type
_entity.pdbx_description
1 polymer ?
#
loop_
_entity_poly.entity_id
_entity_poly.type
_entity_poly.pdbx_seq_one_letter_code
_entity_poly.pdbx_strand_id
1 'polypeptide(L)'
;PYRRTTDTNSCILCGKGRGRMANPRDKCVCTSMTHCAQCHADDKNSGLDKKKSIRREYKCRIHGAFREYTEYLLSLRNWCMVWVTMSILPLTVLLYMAQLSLGWVYLFMGVLVGSAVVPITLCMFWGRLTGTAMIAGSVVGMVLALATWLGVAATYEGGLSNFLDNTGKELSMLCGNLVAILSGGIITIVVSFITNRHYESGQAAEIWENTRDIDSPLSPWTEVYAKELNLSGAHQLDNRPSLQEVAATFRFARLMANIGSVTLALTMIVLWPALMVAIETMTRSQFTGWVNLSIAWAVIAMIFVVIVPLVNEAYDLFVAWKVRHKISCEEEGLVTLHHTSHMEPQREPRVHGHSHSHVNMRTPTPKVFDSVAMKTTDSGDGVKDEVIIPPDGGDTSSFALDKPINNDHSNTEPDMALETNGTLGNHVDSMGSGSEPVF
;
A
#
# COMPACT_ATOMS: atom_id res chain seq x y z
N PRO A 1 -7.44 13.51 17.17
CA PRO A 1 -7.07 12.07 17.21
C PRO A 1 -5.57 11.82 17.05
N TYR A 2 -4.86 12.68 16.32
CA TYR A 2 -3.39 12.73 16.26
C TYR A 2 -2.89 14.02 16.92
N ARG A 3 -1.65 14.03 17.41
CA ARG A 3 -0.98 15.27 17.80
C ARG A 3 -0.49 15.97 16.54
N ARG A 4 -0.85 17.24 16.37
CA ARG A 4 -0.34 18.07 15.28
C ARG A 4 1.17 18.20 15.48
N THR A 5 1.91 17.47 14.67
CA THR A 5 3.37 17.45 14.67
C THR A 5 3.81 17.94 13.30
N THR A 6 4.74 18.89 13.28
CA THR A 6 5.28 19.46 12.03
C THR A 6 6.35 18.56 11.42
N ASP A 7 6.95 17.69 12.24
CA ASP A 7 8.15 16.95 11.88
C ASP A 7 7.80 15.48 11.60
N THR A 8 8.30 14.96 10.47
CA THR A 8 8.17 13.54 10.08
C THR A 8 8.77 12.56 11.10
N ASN A 9 9.73 13.05 11.89
CA ASN A 9 10.36 12.31 12.98
C ASN A 9 9.59 12.40 14.30
N SER A 10 8.32 12.79 14.30
CA SER A 10 7.49 12.82 15.51
C SER A 10 6.45 11.71 15.51
N CYS A 11 6.20 11.11 16.67
CA CYS A 11 5.14 10.12 16.82
C CYS A 11 3.77 10.80 16.77
N ILE A 12 2.90 10.37 15.84
CA ILE A 12 1.54 10.92 15.68
C ILE A 12 0.62 10.67 16.89
N LEU A 13 0.94 9.71 17.77
CA LEU A 13 0.17 9.40 18.98
C LEU A 13 0.60 10.28 20.17
N CYS A 14 1.89 10.31 20.49
CA CYS A 14 2.41 10.99 21.69
C CYS A 14 3.14 12.31 21.42
N GLY A 15 3.43 12.65 20.15
CA GLY A 15 4.09 13.89 19.74
C GLY A 15 5.57 13.98 20.11
N LYS A 16 6.14 12.92 20.68
CA LYS A 16 7.57 12.82 21.00
C LYS A 16 8.38 12.42 19.78
N GLY A 17 9.68 12.68 19.80
CA GLY A 17 10.61 12.28 18.74
C GLY A 17 10.61 10.76 18.55
N ARG A 18 10.49 10.32 17.30
CA ARG A 18 10.53 8.95 16.81
C ARG A 18 11.85 8.73 16.06
N GLY A 19 12.39 7.53 16.13
CA GLY A 19 13.51 7.10 15.29
C GLY A 19 14.90 7.48 15.81
N ARG A 20 15.89 7.37 14.91
CA ARG A 20 17.34 7.42 15.24
C ARG A 20 17.85 8.80 15.67
N MET A 21 17.18 9.86 15.22
CA MET A 21 17.57 11.26 15.49
C MET A 21 16.82 11.88 16.69
N ALA A 22 15.96 11.11 17.37
CA ALA A 22 15.27 11.59 18.55
C ALA A 22 16.24 11.77 19.73
N ASN A 23 16.16 12.91 20.42
CA ASN A 23 16.88 13.12 21.67
C ASN A 23 16.49 12.00 22.66
N PRO A 24 17.44 11.30 23.31
CA PRO A 24 17.13 10.20 24.24
C PRO A 24 16.12 10.56 25.34
N ARG A 25 16.04 11.84 25.73
CA ARG A 25 15.07 12.34 26.72
C ARG A 25 13.65 12.52 26.18
N ASP A 26 13.51 12.79 24.88
CA ASP A 26 12.24 13.02 24.19
C ASP A 26 11.91 11.89 23.21
N LYS A 27 12.45 10.70 23.45
CA LYS A 27 12.20 9.52 22.64
C LYS A 27 10.80 8.95 22.90
N CYS A 28 10.15 8.53 21.82
CA CYS A 28 8.86 7.86 21.84
C CYS A 28 8.95 6.51 22.55
N VAL A 29 7.95 6.18 23.37
CA VAL A 29 7.82 4.87 24.05
C VAL A 29 6.44 4.26 23.78
N CYS A 30 5.77 4.71 22.71
CA CYS A 30 4.53 4.09 22.27
C CYS A 30 4.83 2.69 21.75
N THR A 31 3.94 1.76 22.09
CA THR A 31 3.93 0.38 21.60
C THR A 31 2.78 0.22 20.61
N SER A 32 2.82 -0.83 19.79
CA SER A 32 1.70 -1.20 18.94
C SER A 32 0.43 -1.54 19.75
N MET A 33 -0.71 -1.56 19.05
CA MET A 33 -2.01 -1.90 19.65
C MET A 33 -2.02 -3.33 20.22
N THR A 34 -1.36 -4.26 19.53
CA THR A 34 -1.27 -5.69 19.89
C THR A 34 -0.56 -5.94 21.22
N HIS A 35 0.29 -5.02 21.67
CA HIS A 35 1.02 -5.13 22.94
C HIS A 35 0.50 -4.16 24.01
N CYS A 36 -0.54 -3.38 23.71
CA CYS A 36 -1.13 -2.43 24.63
C CYS A 36 -2.19 -3.10 25.52
N ALA A 37 -1.90 -3.22 26.83
CA ALA A 37 -2.83 -3.81 27.79
C ALA A 37 -4.20 -3.11 27.85
N GLN A 38 -4.24 -1.79 27.69
CA GLN A 38 -5.49 -1.04 27.63
C GLN A 38 -6.30 -1.34 26.38
N CYS A 39 -5.64 -1.55 25.23
CA CYS A 39 -6.34 -1.96 24.00
C CYS A 39 -6.90 -3.37 24.12
N HIS A 40 -6.16 -4.30 24.71
CA HIS A 40 -6.67 -5.65 25.00
C HIS A 40 -7.88 -5.62 25.95
N ALA A 41 -7.84 -4.76 26.97
CA ALA A 41 -8.98 -4.58 27.86
C ALA A 41 -10.20 -3.98 27.13
N ASP A 42 -9.99 -2.99 26.25
CA ASP A 42 -11.05 -2.42 25.41
C ASP A 42 -11.64 -3.47 24.46
N ASP A 43 -10.80 -4.32 23.86
CA ASP A 43 -11.22 -5.39 22.93
C ASP A 43 -11.99 -6.50 23.67
N LYS A 44 -11.53 -6.88 24.87
CA LYS A 44 -12.22 -7.85 25.75
C LYS A 44 -13.59 -7.33 26.19
N ASN A 45 -13.66 -6.06 26.60
CA ASN A 45 -14.93 -5.41 26.98
C ASN A 45 -15.87 -5.28 25.77
N SER A 46 -15.35 -4.97 24.58
CA SER A 46 -16.12 -4.91 23.34
C SER A 46 -16.73 -6.26 22.94
N GLY A 47 -16.06 -7.37 23.29
CA GLY A 47 -16.58 -8.73 23.08
C GLY A 47 -17.79 -9.08 23.94
N LEU A 48 -17.96 -8.40 25.08
CA LEU A 48 -19.09 -8.57 26.01
C LEU A 48 -20.28 -7.67 25.63
N ASP A 49 -20.02 -6.48 25.08
CA ASP A 49 -21.02 -5.48 24.66
C ASP A 49 -21.58 -5.69 23.23
N LYS A 50 -21.69 -6.94 22.77
CA LYS A 50 -22.13 -7.32 21.40
C LYS A 50 -23.51 -6.78 20.96
N LYS A 51 -24.30 -6.17 21.85
CA LYS A 51 -25.71 -5.78 21.61
C LYS A 51 -25.93 -4.30 21.31
N LYS A 52 -24.92 -3.42 21.37
CA LYS A 52 -25.12 -1.98 21.09
C LYS A 52 -24.47 -1.57 19.77
N SER A 53 -25.28 -1.11 18.82
CA SER A 53 -24.84 -0.50 17.54
C SER A 53 -24.31 0.94 17.69
N ILE A 54 -24.00 1.36 18.91
CA ILE A 54 -23.58 2.72 19.23
C ILE A 54 -22.07 2.84 18.99
N ARG A 55 -21.67 4.00 18.45
CA ARG A 55 -20.26 4.39 18.21
C ARG A 55 -19.40 4.03 19.43
N ARG A 56 -18.32 3.28 19.19
CA ARG A 56 -17.46 2.74 20.24
C ARG A 56 -16.58 3.84 20.80
N GLU A 57 -16.66 4.05 22.12
CA GLU A 57 -15.73 4.94 22.82
C GLU A 57 -14.62 4.09 23.44
N TYR A 58 -13.40 4.26 22.92
CA TYR A 58 -12.23 3.53 23.39
C TYR A 58 -11.65 4.17 24.65
N LYS A 59 -11.43 3.40 25.72
CA LYS A 59 -10.90 3.91 27.00
C LYS A 59 -9.38 4.00 27.02
N CYS A 60 -8.70 3.37 26.06
CA CYS A 60 -7.25 3.45 25.92
C CYS A 60 -6.79 4.90 25.68
N ARG A 61 -5.91 5.40 26.54
CA ARG A 61 -5.44 6.79 26.50
C ARG A 61 -4.51 7.10 25.33
N ILE A 62 -3.81 6.09 24.81
CA ILE A 62 -2.78 6.26 23.77
C ILE A 62 -3.39 6.01 22.39
N HIS A 63 -4.11 4.90 22.21
CA HIS A 63 -4.63 4.48 20.91
C HIS A 63 -6.10 4.83 20.69
N GLY A 64 -6.89 5.07 21.75
CA GLY A 64 -8.35 5.12 21.65
C GLY A 64 -8.86 6.14 20.63
N ALA A 65 -8.37 7.38 20.71
CA ALA A 65 -8.76 8.44 19.78
C ALA A 65 -8.34 8.17 18.32
N PHE A 66 -7.20 7.49 18.11
CA PHE A 66 -6.75 7.13 16.77
C PHE A 66 -7.56 5.95 16.20
N ARG A 67 -7.88 4.95 17.04
CA ARG A 67 -8.74 3.82 16.67
C ARG A 67 -10.13 4.28 16.26
N GLU A 68 -10.73 5.17 17.03
CA GLU A 68 -12.05 5.74 16.71
C GLU A 68 -12.02 6.47 15.36
N TYR A 69 -10.95 7.22 15.10
CA TYR A 69 -10.74 7.89 13.81
C TYR A 69 -10.59 6.89 12.65
N THR A 70 -9.83 5.80 12.84
CA THR A 70 -9.71 4.74 11.83
C THR A 70 -11.05 4.05 11.56
N GLU A 71 -11.85 3.76 12.58
CA GLU A 71 -13.21 3.21 12.41
C GLU A 71 -14.13 4.18 11.65
N TYR A 72 -14.04 5.47 11.95
CA TYR A 72 -14.76 6.50 11.21
C TYR A 72 -14.36 6.53 9.72
N LEU A 73 -13.05 6.50 9.42
CA LEU A 73 -12.55 6.44 8.04
C LEU A 73 -12.99 5.16 7.32
N LEU A 74 -13.00 4.02 8.01
CA LEU A 74 -13.50 2.76 7.45
C LEU A 74 -15.01 2.85 7.13
N SER A 75 -15.80 3.46 8.02
CA SER A 75 -17.22 3.70 7.77
C SER A 75 -17.43 4.63 6.57
N LEU A 76 -16.67 5.74 6.50
CA LEU A 76 -16.72 6.66 5.37
C LEU A 76 -16.34 5.96 4.06
N ARG A 77 -15.25 5.18 4.06
CA ARG A 77 -14.83 4.37 2.91
C ARG A 77 -15.94 3.43 2.45
N ASN A 78 -16.62 2.76 3.38
CA ASN A 78 -17.72 1.86 3.06
C ASN A 78 -18.89 2.63 2.43
N TRP A 79 -19.24 3.81 2.95
CA TRP A 79 -20.23 4.69 2.33
C TRP A 79 -19.82 5.15 0.94
N CYS A 80 -18.56 5.53 0.73
CA CYS A 80 -18.04 5.89 -0.59
C CYS A 80 -18.17 4.71 -1.57
N MET A 81 -17.88 3.47 -1.15
CA MET A 81 -18.07 2.29 -2.00
C MET A 81 -19.53 2.10 -2.40
N VAL A 82 -20.49 2.33 -1.49
CA VAL A 82 -21.93 2.29 -1.80
C VAL A 82 -22.31 3.38 -2.81
N TRP A 83 -21.85 4.61 -2.63
CA TRP A 83 -22.16 5.70 -3.56
C TRP A 83 -21.56 5.48 -4.95
N VAL A 84 -20.31 5.02 -5.03
CA VAL A 84 -19.65 4.70 -6.29
C VAL A 84 -20.37 3.56 -7.01
N THR A 85 -20.73 2.48 -6.31
CA THR A 85 -21.46 1.36 -6.92
C THR A 85 -22.86 1.76 -7.39
N MET A 86 -23.57 2.60 -6.62
CA MET A 86 -24.86 3.18 -7.05
C MET A 86 -24.73 4.11 -8.26
N SER A 87 -23.58 4.77 -8.44
CA SER A 87 -23.33 5.68 -9.58
C SER A 87 -22.85 4.95 -10.84
N ILE A 88 -22.17 3.82 -10.69
CA ILE A 88 -21.67 3.02 -11.83
C ILE A 88 -22.84 2.42 -12.63
N LEU A 89 -23.89 1.93 -11.96
CA LEU A 89 -25.04 1.31 -12.63
C LEU A 89 -25.76 2.23 -13.64
N PRO A 90 -26.16 3.47 -13.30
CA PRO A 90 -26.76 4.37 -14.29
C PRO A 90 -25.77 4.80 -15.36
N LEU A 91 -24.48 4.94 -15.03
CA LEU A 91 -23.44 5.23 -16.01
C LEU A 91 -23.33 4.11 -17.04
N THR A 92 -23.32 2.83 -16.64
CA THR A 92 -23.24 1.72 -17.60
C THR A 92 -24.48 1.63 -18.49
N VAL A 93 -25.67 1.91 -17.96
CA VAL A 93 -26.91 1.98 -18.76
C VAL A 93 -26.83 3.14 -19.77
N LEU A 94 -26.32 4.30 -19.38
CA LEU A 94 -26.13 5.44 -20.28
C LEU A 94 -25.16 5.10 -21.42
N LEU A 95 -24.01 4.50 -21.10
CA LEU A 95 -23.02 4.08 -22.10
C LEU A 95 -23.59 3.02 -23.06
N TYR A 96 -24.45 2.12 -22.55
CA TYR A 96 -25.17 1.15 -23.38
C TYR A 96 -26.16 1.83 -24.34
N MET A 97 -26.93 2.82 -23.85
CA MET A 97 -27.85 3.60 -24.69
C MET A 97 -27.11 4.45 -25.73
N ALA A 98 -25.91 4.91 -25.42
CA ALA A 98 -25.03 5.63 -26.35
C ALA A 98 -24.36 4.72 -27.39
N GLN A 99 -24.66 3.41 -27.40
CA GLN A 99 -24.13 2.42 -28.34
C GLN A 99 -22.59 2.41 -28.44
N LEU A 100 -21.91 2.74 -27.34
CA LEU A 100 -20.45 2.75 -27.29
C LEU A 100 -19.92 1.32 -27.37
N SER A 101 -18.93 1.10 -28.23
CA SER A 101 -18.22 -0.17 -28.24
C SER A 101 -17.37 -0.31 -26.98
N LEU A 102 -17.27 -1.54 -26.45
CA LEU A 102 -16.43 -1.85 -25.30
C LEU A 102 -14.96 -1.44 -25.56
N GLY A 103 -14.51 -1.60 -26.81
CA GLY A 103 -13.18 -1.18 -27.27
C GLY A 103 -12.98 0.33 -27.19
N TRP A 104 -13.99 1.14 -27.57
CA TRP A 104 -13.93 2.59 -27.46
C TRP A 104 -13.69 3.02 -26.00
N VAL A 105 -14.46 2.45 -25.06
CA VAL A 105 -14.37 2.79 -23.64
C VAL A 105 -13.01 2.41 -23.06
N TYR A 106 -12.49 1.22 -23.38
CA TYR A 106 -11.18 0.78 -22.89
C TYR A 106 -10.02 1.61 -23.44
N LEU A 107 -10.07 1.99 -24.71
CA LEU A 107 -9.03 2.84 -25.30
C LEU A 107 -9.13 4.29 -24.81
N PHE A 108 -10.34 4.81 -24.62
CA PHE A 108 -10.57 6.14 -24.07
C PHE A 108 -10.08 6.26 -22.61
N MET A 109 -10.26 5.22 -21.80
CA MET A 109 -9.69 5.16 -20.44
C MET A 109 -8.18 5.45 -20.46
N GLY A 110 -7.45 4.88 -21.43
CA GLY A 110 -6.01 5.11 -21.56
C GLY A 110 -5.66 6.54 -21.99
N VAL A 111 -6.49 7.21 -22.80
CA VAL A 111 -6.30 8.65 -23.12
C VAL A 111 -6.44 9.51 -21.85
N LEU A 112 -7.42 9.19 -20.99
CA LEU A 112 -7.66 9.97 -19.76
C LEU A 112 -6.64 9.70 -18.65
N VAL A 113 -6.29 8.44 -18.43
CA VAL A 113 -5.53 8.02 -17.23
C VAL A 113 -4.07 7.68 -17.56
N GLY A 114 -3.73 7.46 -18.83
CA GLY A 114 -2.42 6.98 -19.26
C GLY A 114 -1.25 7.87 -18.87
N SER A 115 -1.47 9.18 -18.71
CA SER A 115 -0.43 10.14 -18.31
C SER A 115 0.08 9.93 -16.87
N ALA A 116 -0.71 9.31 -16.00
CA ALA A 116 -0.32 9.04 -14.61
C ALA A 116 0.59 7.82 -14.46
N VAL A 117 0.65 6.93 -15.46
CA VAL A 117 1.35 5.64 -15.37
C VAL A 117 2.84 5.79 -15.09
N VAL A 118 3.52 6.62 -15.89
CA VAL A 118 4.97 6.89 -15.73
C VAL A 118 5.27 7.61 -14.40
N PRO A 119 4.56 8.69 -14.01
CA PRO A 119 4.74 9.30 -12.70
C PRO A 119 4.63 8.32 -11.52
N ILE A 120 3.61 7.45 -11.54
CA ILE A 120 3.40 6.44 -10.48
C ILE A 120 4.56 5.46 -10.44
N THR A 121 5.03 5.01 -11.60
CA THR A 121 6.15 4.08 -11.69
C THR A 121 7.44 4.74 -11.19
N LEU A 122 7.73 5.97 -11.59
CA LEU A 122 8.90 6.71 -11.14
C LEU A 122 8.91 6.90 -9.61
N CYS A 123 7.74 7.03 -8.97
CA CYS A 123 7.65 7.13 -7.51
C CYS A 123 8.22 5.89 -6.79
N MET A 124 8.19 4.72 -7.42
CA MET A 124 8.71 3.48 -6.84
C MET A 124 10.21 3.27 -7.08
N PHE A 125 10.81 3.96 -8.08
CA PHE A 125 12.18 3.67 -8.51
C PHE A 125 13.13 4.87 -8.45
N TRP A 126 12.62 6.10 -8.37
CA TRP A 126 13.42 7.31 -8.56
C TRP A 126 13.34 8.29 -7.39
N GLY A 127 14.39 8.31 -6.57
CA GLY A 127 14.47 9.17 -5.39
C GLY A 127 14.54 10.69 -5.68
N ARG A 128 14.80 11.10 -6.93
CA ARG A 128 14.82 12.53 -7.31
C ARG A 128 13.42 13.07 -7.66
N LEU A 129 12.41 12.21 -7.74
CA LEU A 129 11.05 12.60 -8.11
C LEU A 129 10.46 13.56 -7.07
N THR A 130 9.73 14.59 -7.54
CA THR A 130 9.04 15.55 -6.68
C THR A 130 7.53 15.44 -6.84
N GLY A 131 6.77 15.75 -5.78
CA GLY A 131 5.30 15.75 -5.83
C GLY A 131 4.74 16.72 -6.87
N THR A 132 5.37 17.89 -7.04
CA THR A 132 4.99 18.86 -8.08
C THR A 132 5.17 18.29 -9.49
N ALA A 133 6.25 17.53 -9.73
CA ALA A 133 6.50 16.92 -11.03
C ALA A 133 5.49 15.82 -11.35
N MET A 134 5.10 15.02 -10.34
CA MET A 134 4.07 13.98 -10.51
C MET A 134 2.71 14.58 -10.91
N ILE A 135 2.30 15.65 -10.24
CA ILE A 135 1.03 16.33 -10.52
C ILE A 135 1.09 16.99 -11.91
N ALA A 136 2.17 17.71 -12.21
CA ALA A 136 2.36 18.37 -13.50
C ALA A 136 2.35 17.37 -14.66
N GLY A 137 3.10 16.27 -14.56
CA GLY A 137 3.12 15.23 -15.60
C GLY A 137 1.76 14.59 -15.81
N SER A 138 1.05 14.24 -14.73
CA SER A 138 -0.26 13.60 -14.83
C SER A 138 -1.30 14.54 -15.46
N VAL A 139 -1.40 15.78 -14.98
CA VAL A 139 -2.44 16.73 -15.41
C VAL A 139 -2.14 17.29 -16.80
N VAL A 140 -0.92 17.81 -17.02
CA VAL A 140 -0.56 18.40 -18.31
C VAL A 140 -0.52 17.32 -19.40
N GLY A 141 -0.02 16.12 -19.08
CA GLY A 141 -0.02 15.01 -20.02
C GLY A 141 -1.43 14.58 -20.43
N MET A 142 -2.40 14.58 -19.49
CA MET A 142 -3.81 14.29 -19.80
C MET A 142 -4.41 15.35 -20.73
N VAL A 143 -4.14 16.64 -20.48
CA VAL A 143 -4.64 17.73 -21.35
C VAL A 143 -4.07 17.62 -22.77
N LEU A 144 -2.77 17.33 -22.89
CA LEU A 144 -2.13 17.12 -24.20
C LEU A 144 -2.67 15.88 -24.93
N ALA A 145 -2.95 14.80 -24.19
CA ALA A 145 -3.56 13.59 -24.74
C ALA A 145 -4.96 13.85 -25.28
N LEU A 146 -5.81 14.54 -24.52
CA LEU A 146 -7.15 14.94 -24.93
C LEU A 146 -7.13 15.85 -26.15
N ALA A 147 -6.24 16.86 -26.14
CA ALA A 147 -6.07 17.76 -27.28
C ALA A 147 -5.63 17.01 -28.54
N THR A 148 -4.69 16.06 -28.40
CA THR A 148 -4.20 15.26 -29.54
C THR A 148 -5.29 14.31 -30.05
N TRP A 149 -5.99 13.61 -29.16
CA TRP A 149 -7.07 12.69 -29.50
C TRP A 149 -8.21 13.41 -30.25
N LEU A 150 -8.70 14.52 -29.71
CA LEU A 150 -9.73 15.34 -30.37
C LEU A 150 -9.21 15.98 -31.66
N GLY A 151 -7.95 16.42 -31.66
CA GLY A 151 -7.30 17.00 -32.84
C GLY A 151 -7.20 16.02 -34.00
N VAL A 152 -6.76 14.79 -33.75
CA VAL A 152 -6.72 13.73 -34.77
C VAL A 152 -8.13 13.34 -35.21
N ALA A 153 -9.07 13.20 -34.28
CA ALA A 153 -10.46 12.92 -34.61
C ALA A 153 -11.08 14.00 -35.53
N ALA A 154 -10.72 15.27 -35.33
CA ALA A 154 -11.20 16.38 -36.14
C ALA A 154 -10.73 16.36 -37.60
N THR A 155 -9.64 15.64 -37.91
CA THR A 155 -9.10 15.56 -39.28
C THR A 155 -9.89 14.64 -40.21
N TYR A 156 -10.75 13.79 -39.64
CA TYR A 156 -11.59 12.89 -40.44
C TYR A 156 -12.78 13.60 -41.08
N GLU A 157 -13.35 12.99 -42.10
CA GLU A 157 -14.59 13.45 -42.72
C GLU A 157 -15.72 13.58 -41.68
N GLY A 158 -16.45 14.70 -41.73
CA GLY A 158 -17.44 15.05 -40.71
C GLY A 158 -16.84 15.55 -39.39
N GLY A 159 -15.52 15.62 -39.23
CA GLY A 159 -14.84 16.22 -38.07
C GLY A 159 -15.43 15.76 -36.73
N LEU A 160 -15.65 16.70 -35.79
CA LEU A 160 -16.28 16.39 -34.51
C LEU A 160 -17.82 16.28 -34.57
N SER A 161 -18.49 16.53 -35.71
CA SER A 161 -19.94 16.31 -35.79
C SER A 161 -20.28 14.82 -35.73
N ASN A 162 -19.42 13.97 -36.28
CA ASN A 162 -19.49 12.50 -36.13
C ASN A 162 -18.59 12.04 -34.98
N PHE A 163 -18.86 12.57 -33.78
CA PHE A 163 -17.97 12.43 -32.61
C PHE A 163 -17.61 10.97 -32.32
N LEU A 164 -18.60 10.08 -32.21
CA LEU A 164 -18.37 8.70 -31.78
C LEU A 164 -17.49 7.92 -32.77
N ASP A 165 -17.81 8.02 -34.06
CA ASP A 165 -17.11 7.29 -35.10
C ASP A 165 -15.67 7.80 -35.26
N ASN A 166 -15.49 9.13 -35.29
CA ASN A 166 -14.19 9.73 -35.54
C ASN A 166 -13.24 9.63 -34.33
N THR A 167 -13.77 9.69 -33.11
CA THR A 167 -12.97 9.47 -31.90
C THR A 167 -12.64 8.00 -31.65
N GLY A 168 -13.49 7.08 -32.12
CA GLY A 168 -13.33 5.64 -31.99
C GLY A 168 -12.34 4.99 -32.95
N LYS A 169 -11.88 5.72 -33.97
CA LYS A 169 -10.90 5.23 -34.94
C LYS A 169 -9.58 4.90 -34.26
N GLU A 170 -8.97 3.79 -34.69
CA GLU A 170 -7.75 3.24 -34.11
C GLU A 170 -6.60 4.24 -34.05
N LEU A 171 -6.39 5.03 -35.12
CA LEU A 171 -5.32 6.03 -35.17
C LEU A 171 -5.54 7.17 -34.17
N SER A 172 -6.79 7.64 -34.01
CA SER A 172 -7.13 8.67 -33.03
C SER A 172 -6.83 8.20 -31.61
N MET A 173 -7.31 6.99 -31.29
CA MET A 173 -7.07 6.34 -30.00
C MET A 173 -5.57 6.08 -29.77
N LEU A 174 -4.84 5.60 -30.77
CA LEU A 174 -3.40 5.36 -30.70
C LEU A 174 -2.62 6.64 -30.40
N CYS A 175 -2.87 7.71 -31.15
CA CYS A 175 -2.20 9.00 -30.94
C CYS A 175 -2.49 9.58 -29.56
N GLY A 176 -3.75 9.57 -29.12
CA GLY A 176 -4.13 10.03 -27.77
C GLY A 176 -3.43 9.25 -26.67
N ASN A 177 -3.46 7.92 -26.73
CA ASN A 177 -2.82 7.04 -25.74
C ASN A 177 -1.30 7.20 -25.71
N LEU A 178 -0.66 7.29 -26.89
CA LEU A 178 0.78 7.46 -26.98
C LEU A 178 1.22 8.81 -26.41
N VAL A 179 0.50 9.89 -26.74
CA VAL A 179 0.77 11.21 -26.16
C VAL A 179 0.53 11.20 -24.66
N ALA A 180 -0.51 10.55 -24.15
CA ALA A 180 -0.76 10.45 -22.71
C ALA A 180 0.47 9.91 -21.97
N ILE A 181 0.95 8.72 -22.35
CA ILE A 181 2.07 8.05 -21.69
C ILE A 181 3.38 8.84 -21.85
N LEU A 182 3.71 9.24 -23.09
CA LEU A 182 5.00 9.87 -23.39
C LEU A 182 5.08 11.27 -22.79
N SER A 183 4.06 12.11 -22.97
CA SER A 183 4.07 13.47 -22.43
C SER A 183 4.01 13.46 -20.90
N GLY A 184 3.22 12.58 -20.29
CA GLY A 184 3.18 12.42 -18.84
C GLY A 184 4.54 12.05 -18.26
N GLY A 185 5.25 11.13 -18.91
CA GLY A 185 6.62 10.75 -18.53
C GLY A 185 7.65 11.86 -18.74
N ILE A 186 7.70 12.46 -19.93
CA ILE A 186 8.67 13.52 -20.27
C ILE A 186 8.49 14.72 -19.34
N ILE A 187 7.25 15.19 -19.14
CA ILE A 187 6.96 16.34 -18.28
C ILE A 187 7.36 16.02 -16.84
N THR A 188 7.05 14.83 -16.33
CA THR A 188 7.46 14.42 -14.98
C THR A 188 8.97 14.46 -14.82
N ILE A 189 9.72 13.92 -15.78
CA ILE A 189 11.19 13.89 -15.73
C ILE A 189 11.77 15.31 -15.78
N VAL A 190 11.31 16.13 -16.74
CA VAL A 190 11.78 17.50 -16.94
C VAL A 190 11.49 18.37 -15.71
N VAL A 191 10.26 18.35 -15.21
CA VAL A 191 9.88 19.14 -14.02
C VAL A 191 10.64 18.65 -12.79
N SER A 192 10.90 17.34 -12.65
CA SER A 192 11.72 16.83 -11.54
C SER A 192 13.16 17.37 -11.58
N PHE A 193 13.78 17.46 -12.75
CA PHE A 193 15.11 18.06 -12.89
C PHE A 193 15.13 19.56 -12.61
N ILE A 194 14.07 20.29 -12.98
CA ILE A 194 13.93 21.73 -12.74
C ILE A 194 13.72 22.00 -11.25
N THR A 195 12.77 21.32 -10.62
CA THR A 195 12.40 21.57 -9.21
C THR A 195 13.48 21.10 -8.25
N ASN A 196 14.06 19.92 -8.49
CA ASN A 196 15.13 19.38 -7.65
C ASN A 196 16.45 19.42 -8.41
N ARG A 197 17.09 20.60 -8.55
CA ARG A 197 18.33 20.78 -9.33
C ARG A 197 19.57 20.23 -8.61
N HIS A 198 19.63 20.36 -7.29
CA HIS A 198 20.79 20.01 -6.45
C HIS A 198 20.58 18.69 -5.71
N TYR A 199 20.52 17.59 -6.46
CA TYR A 199 20.40 16.25 -5.89
C TYR A 199 21.79 15.69 -5.56
N GLU A 200 22.09 15.60 -4.27
CA GLU A 200 23.31 14.97 -3.78
C GLU A 200 23.13 13.45 -3.66
N SER A 201 24.20 12.68 -3.84
CA SER A 201 24.18 11.21 -3.80
C SER A 201 23.67 10.64 -2.47
N GLY A 202 23.84 11.36 -1.35
CA GLY A 202 23.33 10.98 -0.03
C GLY A 202 21.81 11.14 0.15
N GLN A 203 21.17 12.07 -0.57
CA GLN A 203 19.74 12.38 -0.40
C GLN A 203 18.85 11.20 -0.80
N ALA A 204 19.29 10.38 -1.77
CA ALA A 204 18.57 9.19 -2.20
C ALA A 204 18.29 8.25 -1.02
N ALA A 205 19.33 7.96 -0.24
CA ALA A 205 19.23 7.05 0.89
C ALA A 205 18.32 7.62 1.98
N GLU A 206 18.41 8.92 2.25
CA GLU A 206 17.55 9.60 3.21
C GLU A 206 16.06 9.56 2.81
N ILE A 207 15.74 9.77 1.53
CA ILE A 207 14.36 9.70 1.04
C ILE A 207 13.79 8.28 1.21
N TRP A 208 14.56 7.25 0.89
CA TRP A 208 14.14 5.87 1.11
C TRP A 208 14.02 5.52 2.60
N GLU A 209 14.88 6.10 3.44
CA GLU A 209 14.77 5.98 4.89
C GLU A 209 13.50 6.63 5.43
N ASN A 210 13.16 7.84 4.97
CA ASN A 210 11.90 8.51 5.29
C ASN A 210 10.69 7.71 4.81
N THR A 211 10.78 7.09 3.63
CA THR A 211 9.72 6.24 3.07
C THR A 211 9.51 4.99 3.92
N ARG A 212 10.59 4.36 4.39
CA ARG A 212 10.56 3.22 5.33
C ARG A 212 9.96 3.60 6.69
N ASP A 213 10.11 4.85 7.10
CA ASP A 213 9.60 5.36 8.37
C ASP A 213 8.08 5.65 8.35
N ILE A 214 7.45 5.66 7.17
CA ILE A 214 6.00 5.73 7.02
C ILE A 214 5.38 4.43 7.56
N ASP A 215 4.54 4.55 8.58
CA ASP A 215 4.03 3.39 9.29
C ASP A 215 2.66 3.64 9.93
N SER A 216 1.88 2.57 10.10
CA SER A 216 0.63 2.61 10.84
C SER A 216 0.93 2.54 12.34
N PRO A 217 0.47 3.51 13.15
CA PRO A 217 0.80 3.55 14.56
C PRO A 217 0.11 2.44 15.37
N LEU A 218 -0.96 1.84 14.84
CA LEU A 218 -1.68 0.74 15.46
C LEU A 218 -1.00 -0.60 15.21
N SER A 219 -0.54 -0.80 13.98
CA SER A 219 -0.02 -2.06 13.47
C SER A 219 1.27 -1.78 12.67
N PRO A 220 2.41 -1.62 13.35
CA PRO A 220 3.65 -1.24 12.69
C PRO A 220 4.13 -2.34 11.74
N TRP A 221 4.65 -1.97 10.57
CA TRP A 221 5.13 -2.95 9.58
C TRP A 221 6.26 -3.84 10.14
N THR A 222 7.06 -3.32 11.07
CA THR A 222 8.15 -4.08 11.72
C THR A 222 7.61 -5.28 12.49
N GLU A 223 6.39 -5.19 13.04
CA GLU A 223 5.73 -6.29 13.73
C GLU A 223 5.18 -7.32 12.74
N VAL A 224 4.61 -6.84 11.63
CA VAL A 224 4.09 -7.71 10.56
C VAL A 224 5.21 -8.58 9.98
N TYR A 225 6.40 -8.01 9.79
CA TYR A 225 7.56 -8.69 9.23
C TYR A 225 8.59 -9.14 10.28
N ALA A 226 8.21 -9.18 11.57
CA ALA A 226 9.15 -9.47 12.65
C ALA A 226 9.80 -10.85 12.51
N LYS A 227 9.03 -11.82 12.00
CA LYS A 227 9.48 -13.19 11.78
C LYS A 227 10.47 -13.26 10.61
N GLU A 228 10.14 -12.63 9.49
CA GLU A 228 10.96 -12.60 8.28
C GLU A 228 12.29 -11.87 8.51
N LEU A 229 12.27 -10.84 9.37
CA LEU A 229 13.43 -10.00 9.68
C LEU A 229 14.18 -10.45 10.96
N ASN A 230 13.73 -11.51 11.63
CA ASN A 230 14.28 -12.01 12.90
C ASN A 230 14.44 -10.90 13.97
N LEU A 231 13.44 -10.03 14.09
CA LEU A 231 13.49 -8.86 14.99
C LEU A 231 13.01 -9.20 16.40
N SER A 232 13.87 -9.00 17.39
CA SER A 232 13.49 -9.02 18.80
C SER A 232 12.95 -7.65 19.22
N GLY A 233 11.71 -7.58 19.73
CA GLY A 233 11.12 -6.33 20.23
C GLY A 233 10.44 -5.45 19.17
N ALA A 234 9.94 -6.04 18.07
CA ALA A 234 9.28 -5.32 16.97
C ALA A 234 7.99 -4.57 17.33
N HIS A 235 7.50 -4.71 18.56
CA HIS A 235 6.31 -4.03 19.09
C HIS A 235 6.52 -2.55 19.44
N GLN A 236 7.78 -2.09 19.49
CA GLN A 236 8.11 -0.69 19.72
C GLN A 236 8.22 0.05 18.39
N LEU A 237 7.57 1.22 18.30
CA LEU A 237 7.55 2.06 17.09
C LEU A 237 8.93 2.56 16.64
N ASP A 238 9.95 2.49 17.51
CA ASP A 238 11.32 2.93 17.26
C ASP A 238 12.28 1.78 16.90
N ASN A 239 11.89 0.52 17.10
CA ASN A 239 12.76 -0.63 16.88
C ASN A 239 12.65 -1.11 15.43
N ARG A 240 13.49 -0.54 14.55
CA ARG A 240 13.45 -0.76 13.11
C ARG A 240 14.83 -1.16 12.54
N PRO A 241 14.90 -2.21 11.69
CA PRO A 241 16.14 -2.64 11.06
C PRO A 241 16.64 -1.60 10.06
N SER A 242 17.95 -1.58 9.79
CA SER A 242 18.52 -0.66 8.80
C SER A 242 17.95 -0.93 7.39
N LEU A 243 17.95 0.09 6.51
CA LEU A 243 17.52 -0.09 5.11
C LEU A 243 18.32 -1.20 4.41
N GLN A 244 19.60 -1.37 4.75
CA GLN A 244 20.46 -2.41 4.21
C GLN A 244 20.03 -3.81 4.66
N GLU A 245 19.67 -4.00 5.92
CA GLU A 245 19.14 -5.26 6.44
C GLU A 245 17.84 -5.65 5.73
N VAL A 246 16.89 -4.70 5.61
CA VAL A 246 15.64 -4.94 4.86
C VAL A 246 15.94 -5.31 3.41
N ALA A 247 16.80 -4.53 2.75
CA ALA A 247 17.17 -4.78 1.36
C ALA A 247 17.85 -6.15 1.19
N ALA A 248 18.66 -6.59 2.14
CA ALA A 248 19.34 -7.89 2.14
C ALA A 248 18.34 -9.05 2.25
N THR A 249 17.41 -8.98 3.20
CA THR A 249 16.37 -10.01 3.40
C THR A 249 15.48 -10.18 2.18
N PHE A 250 15.13 -9.07 1.50
CA PHE A 250 14.25 -9.10 0.33
C PHE A 250 14.98 -9.20 -1.02
N ARG A 251 16.29 -9.50 -1.05
CA ARG A 251 17.07 -9.60 -2.31
C ARG A 251 16.49 -10.56 -3.32
N PHE A 252 16.13 -11.77 -2.86
CA PHE A 252 15.59 -12.81 -3.74
C PHE A 252 14.21 -12.41 -4.29
N ALA A 253 13.34 -11.87 -3.44
CA ALA A 253 12.04 -11.36 -3.86
C ALA A 253 12.18 -10.24 -4.90
N ARG A 254 13.10 -9.29 -4.67
CA ARG A 254 13.40 -8.21 -5.63
C ARG A 254 13.94 -8.76 -6.95
N LEU A 255 14.83 -9.74 -6.92
CA LEU A 255 15.37 -10.38 -8.11
C LEU A 255 14.25 -11.06 -8.93
N MET A 256 13.40 -11.84 -8.26
CA MET A 256 12.26 -12.51 -8.91
C MET A 256 11.27 -11.52 -9.50
N ALA A 257 10.97 -10.43 -8.79
CA ALA A 257 10.09 -9.38 -9.31
C ALA A 257 10.66 -8.72 -10.57
N ASN A 258 11.97 -8.39 -10.57
CA ASN A 258 12.61 -7.77 -11.72
C ASN A 258 12.70 -8.71 -12.92
N ILE A 259 13.15 -9.96 -12.72
CA ILE A 259 13.25 -10.96 -13.79
C ILE A 259 11.85 -11.28 -14.34
N GLY A 260 10.88 -11.49 -13.45
CA GLY A 260 9.50 -11.78 -13.83
C GLY A 260 8.87 -10.64 -14.64
N SER A 261 9.05 -9.39 -14.20
CA SER A 261 8.56 -8.21 -14.91
C SER A 261 9.17 -8.05 -16.29
N VAL A 262 10.50 -8.15 -16.41
CA VAL A 262 11.21 -8.02 -17.71
C VAL A 262 10.81 -9.15 -18.65
N THR A 263 10.76 -10.40 -18.17
CA THR A 263 10.38 -11.56 -18.97
C THR A 263 8.95 -11.44 -19.47
N LEU A 264 8.02 -11.03 -18.61
CA LEU A 264 6.62 -10.84 -18.98
C LEU A 264 6.47 -9.70 -20.00
N ALA A 265 7.18 -8.57 -19.79
CA ALA A 265 7.15 -7.44 -20.70
C ALA A 265 7.68 -7.82 -22.09
N LEU A 266 8.83 -8.49 -22.17
CA LEU A 266 9.37 -8.97 -23.46
C LEU A 266 8.43 -9.97 -24.13
N THR A 267 7.82 -10.87 -23.35
CA THR A 267 6.88 -11.86 -23.88
C THR A 267 5.63 -11.20 -24.44
N MET A 268 5.00 -10.28 -23.69
CA MET A 268 3.73 -9.68 -24.06
C MET A 268 3.84 -8.53 -25.07
N ILE A 269 4.92 -7.75 -25.03
CA ILE A 269 5.08 -6.55 -25.88
C ILE A 269 5.87 -6.87 -27.16
N VAL A 270 6.84 -7.79 -27.08
CA VAL A 270 7.74 -8.07 -28.22
C VAL A 270 7.41 -9.41 -28.85
N LEU A 271 7.55 -10.50 -28.10
CA LEU A 271 7.44 -11.86 -28.66
C LEU A 271 6.04 -12.14 -29.18
N TRP A 272 5.00 -11.84 -28.40
CA TRP A 272 3.63 -12.16 -28.75
C TRP A 272 3.14 -11.39 -29.99
N PRO A 273 3.29 -10.06 -30.09
CA PRO A 273 2.95 -9.34 -31.32
C PRO A 273 3.81 -9.78 -32.52
N ALA A 274 5.10 -10.06 -32.34
CA ALA A 274 5.97 -10.54 -33.41
C ALA A 274 5.51 -11.89 -33.97
N LEU A 275 5.11 -12.82 -33.09
CA LEU A 275 4.52 -14.11 -33.49
C LEU A 275 3.19 -13.91 -34.22
N MET A 276 2.35 -12.99 -33.78
CA MET A 276 1.08 -12.68 -34.44
C MET A 276 1.28 -12.07 -35.83
N VAL A 277 2.25 -11.17 -35.98
CA VAL A 277 2.61 -10.60 -37.30
C VAL A 277 3.17 -11.68 -38.23
N ALA A 278 3.94 -12.63 -37.71
CA ALA A 278 4.46 -13.74 -38.51
C ALA A 278 3.36 -14.69 -39.01
N ILE A 279 2.23 -14.78 -38.31
CA ILE A 279 1.06 -15.56 -38.68
C ILE A 279 0.07 -14.63 -39.41
N GLU A 280 0.40 -14.22 -40.63
CA GLU A 280 -0.38 -13.25 -41.42
C GLU A 280 -1.88 -13.59 -41.48
N THR A 281 -2.25 -14.63 -42.23
CA THR A 281 -3.64 -15.05 -42.41
C THR A 281 -3.86 -16.42 -41.77
N MET A 282 -4.58 -16.46 -40.64
CA MET A 282 -4.98 -17.71 -40.02
C MET A 282 -6.07 -18.42 -40.84
N THR A 283 -5.86 -19.71 -41.13
CA THR A 283 -6.93 -20.57 -41.65
C THR A 283 -8.04 -20.74 -40.60
N ARG A 284 -9.26 -21.09 -41.04
CA ARG A 284 -10.42 -21.27 -40.13
C ARG A 284 -10.13 -22.21 -38.96
N SER A 285 -9.39 -23.29 -39.19
CA SER A 285 -9.01 -24.26 -38.15
C SER A 285 -8.01 -23.67 -37.15
N GLN A 286 -7.00 -22.94 -37.63
CA GLN A 286 -6.02 -22.25 -36.77
C GLN A 286 -6.69 -21.18 -35.91
N PHE A 287 -7.56 -20.36 -36.50
CA PHE A 287 -8.31 -19.34 -35.77
C PHE A 287 -9.24 -19.95 -34.72
N THR A 288 -9.91 -21.06 -35.05
CA THR A 288 -10.76 -21.78 -34.08
C THR A 288 -9.94 -22.35 -32.93
N GLY A 289 -8.75 -22.91 -33.21
CA GLY A 289 -7.80 -23.36 -32.20
C GLY A 289 -7.34 -22.22 -31.29
N TRP A 290 -7.03 -21.06 -31.87
CA TRP A 290 -6.66 -19.85 -31.15
C TRP A 290 -7.75 -19.34 -30.21
N VAL A 291 -8.99 -19.26 -30.69
CA VAL A 291 -10.15 -18.84 -29.90
C VAL A 291 -10.39 -19.82 -28.77
N ASN A 292 -10.34 -21.12 -29.02
CA ASN A 292 -10.51 -22.14 -27.99
C ASN A 292 -9.42 -22.07 -26.92
N LEU A 293 -8.16 -21.83 -27.31
CA LEU A 293 -7.06 -21.62 -26.37
C LEU A 293 -7.30 -20.37 -25.50
N SER A 294 -7.75 -19.28 -26.11
CA SER A 294 -8.05 -18.02 -25.40
C SER A 294 -9.20 -18.21 -24.41
N ILE A 295 -10.25 -18.93 -24.79
CA ILE A 295 -11.37 -19.28 -23.91
C ILE A 295 -10.88 -20.16 -22.76
N ALA A 296 -10.10 -21.21 -23.04
CA ALA A 296 -9.56 -22.10 -22.01
C ALA A 296 -8.71 -21.33 -20.98
N TRP A 297 -7.83 -20.43 -21.47
CA TRP A 297 -7.05 -19.54 -20.61
C TRP A 297 -7.96 -18.67 -19.73
N ALA A 298 -8.95 -18.00 -20.33
CA ALA A 298 -9.86 -17.12 -19.60
C ALA A 298 -10.67 -17.87 -18.53
N VAL A 299 -11.12 -19.10 -18.82
CA VAL A 299 -11.84 -19.97 -17.87
C VAL A 299 -10.93 -20.38 -16.71
N ILE A 300 -9.69 -20.81 -16.99
CA ILE A 300 -8.72 -21.18 -15.94
C ILE A 300 -8.42 -19.97 -15.05
N ALA A 301 -8.19 -18.80 -15.65
CA ALA A 301 -7.93 -17.56 -14.92
C ALA A 301 -9.14 -17.16 -14.05
N MET A 302 -10.37 -17.28 -14.56
CA MET A 302 -11.59 -17.01 -13.81
C MET A 302 -11.75 -17.97 -12.62
N ILE A 303 -11.53 -19.26 -12.82
CA ILE A 303 -11.54 -20.27 -11.74
C ILE A 303 -10.51 -19.89 -10.67
N PHE A 304 -9.29 -19.53 -11.07
CA PHE A 304 -8.23 -19.14 -10.14
C PHE A 304 -8.60 -17.87 -9.34
N VAL A 305 -9.05 -16.81 -10.00
CA VAL A 305 -9.40 -15.53 -9.38
C VAL A 305 -10.61 -15.65 -8.44
N VAL A 306 -11.54 -16.56 -8.71
CA VAL A 306 -12.69 -16.81 -7.83
C VAL A 306 -12.33 -17.71 -6.66
N ILE A 307 -11.61 -18.82 -6.90
CA ILE A 307 -11.36 -19.84 -5.88
C ILE A 307 -10.26 -19.42 -4.91
N VAL A 308 -9.14 -18.85 -5.39
CA VAL A 308 -7.97 -18.61 -4.54
C VAL A 308 -8.27 -17.62 -3.40
N PRO A 309 -8.89 -16.45 -3.63
CA PRO A 309 -9.26 -15.56 -2.54
C PRO A 309 -10.23 -16.22 -1.56
N LEU A 310 -11.20 -16.99 -2.05
CA LEU A 310 -12.17 -17.69 -1.20
C LEU A 310 -11.50 -18.73 -0.29
N VAL A 311 -10.55 -19.50 -0.84
CA VAL A 311 -9.77 -20.48 -0.08
C VAL A 311 -8.87 -19.78 0.94
N ASN A 312 -8.24 -18.66 0.57
CA ASN A 312 -7.39 -17.90 1.48
C ASN A 312 -8.18 -17.33 2.66
N GLU A 313 -9.32 -16.69 2.39
CA GLU A 313 -10.22 -16.18 3.44
C GLU A 313 -10.77 -17.30 4.33
N ALA A 314 -11.13 -18.45 3.75
CA ALA A 314 -11.57 -19.61 4.52
C ALA A 314 -10.45 -20.17 5.42
N TYR A 315 -9.22 -20.20 4.91
CA TYR A 315 -8.04 -20.61 5.68
C TYR A 315 -7.76 -19.65 6.83
N ASP A 316 -7.77 -18.33 6.56
CA ASP A 316 -7.53 -17.30 7.57
C ASP A 316 -8.61 -17.32 8.67
N LEU A 317 -9.88 -17.48 8.29
CA LEU A 317 -10.98 -17.68 9.23
C LEU A 317 -10.82 -18.95 10.05
N PHE A 318 -10.37 -20.05 9.44
CA PHE A 318 -10.13 -21.31 10.14
C PHE A 318 -8.99 -21.18 11.16
N VAL A 319 -7.88 -20.55 10.78
CA VAL A 319 -6.75 -20.27 11.68
C VAL A 319 -7.19 -19.37 12.82
N ALA A 320 -7.92 -18.28 12.54
CA ALA A 320 -8.44 -17.37 13.55
C ALA A 320 -9.42 -18.07 14.51
N TRP A 321 -10.31 -18.91 13.97
CA TRP A 321 -11.24 -19.73 14.74
C TRP A 321 -10.49 -20.70 15.67
N LYS A 322 -9.47 -21.41 15.14
CA LYS A 322 -8.65 -22.35 15.91
C LYS A 322 -7.90 -21.68 17.06
N VAL A 323 -7.32 -20.49 16.82
CA VAL A 323 -6.64 -19.70 17.85
C VAL A 323 -7.64 -19.27 18.93
N ARG A 324 -8.79 -18.74 18.53
CA ARG A 324 -9.84 -18.32 19.47
C ARG A 324 -10.35 -19.49 20.32
N HIS A 325 -10.59 -20.64 19.70
CA HIS A 325 -11.04 -21.84 20.40
C HIS A 325 -9.99 -22.32 21.42
N LYS A 326 -8.70 -22.28 21.08
CA LYS A 326 -7.62 -22.63 22.00
C LYS A 326 -7.59 -21.71 23.23
N ILE A 327 -7.74 -20.40 23.02
CA ILE A 327 -7.78 -19.40 24.11
C ILE A 327 -8.99 -19.64 25.02
N SER A 328 -10.17 -19.90 24.46
CA SER A 328 -11.37 -20.20 25.26
C SER A 328 -11.21 -21.45 26.14
N CYS A 329 -10.62 -22.53 25.62
CA CYS A 329 -10.35 -23.73 26.43
C CYS A 329 -9.32 -23.48 27.54
N GLU A 330 -8.33 -22.60 27.32
CA GLU A 330 -7.30 -22.27 28.31
C GLU A 330 -7.85 -21.36 29.43
N GLU A 331 -8.70 -20.38 29.10
CA GLU A 331 -9.43 -19.57 30.10
C GLU A 331 -10.38 -20.46 30.94
N GLU A 332 -11.12 -21.39 30.33
CA GLU A 332 -12.02 -22.31 31.06
C GLU A 332 -11.25 -23.24 32.01
N GLY A 333 -10.08 -23.73 31.61
CA GLY A 333 -9.18 -24.55 32.45
C GLY A 333 -8.59 -23.80 33.65
N LEU A 334 -8.26 -22.53 33.48
CA LEU A 334 -7.75 -21.66 34.56
C LEU A 334 -8.84 -21.34 35.59
N VAL A 335 -10.09 -21.12 35.13
CA VAL A 335 -11.24 -20.90 36.02
C VAL A 335 -11.59 -22.16 36.80
N THR A 336 -11.51 -23.34 36.19
CA THR A 336 -11.75 -24.61 36.91
C THR A 336 -10.67 -24.90 37.96
N LEU A 337 -9.40 -24.61 37.68
CA LEU A 337 -8.30 -24.74 38.67
C LEU A 337 -8.46 -23.78 39.85
N HIS A 338 -8.88 -22.54 39.61
CA HIS A 338 -9.13 -21.57 40.68
C HIS A 338 -10.38 -21.93 41.52
N HIS A 339 -11.33 -22.66 40.93
CA HIS A 339 -12.53 -23.13 41.62
C HIS A 339 -12.27 -24.42 42.43
N THR A 340 -11.36 -25.29 42.00
CA THR A 340 -10.95 -26.48 42.76
C THR A 340 -9.99 -26.15 43.90
N SER A 341 -9.12 -25.13 43.77
CA SER A 341 -8.26 -24.67 44.88
C SER A 341 -9.03 -24.03 46.04
N HIS A 342 -10.27 -23.59 45.83
CA HIS A 342 -11.18 -23.10 46.89
C HIS A 342 -12.05 -24.20 47.51
N MET A 343 -12.03 -25.42 46.97
CA MET A 343 -12.82 -26.57 47.47
C MET A 343 -11.98 -27.64 48.18
N GLU A 344 -10.70 -27.39 48.43
CA GLU A 344 -9.90 -28.30 49.25
C GLU A 344 -10.18 -28.04 50.74
N PRO A 345 -10.74 -29.00 51.50
CA PRO A 345 -10.94 -28.82 52.93
C PRO A 345 -9.59 -28.74 53.63
N GLN A 346 -9.36 -27.68 54.40
CA GLN A 346 -8.22 -27.59 55.30
C GLN A 346 -8.23 -28.80 56.25
N ARG A 347 -7.33 -29.77 56.02
CA ARG A 347 -6.92 -30.72 57.06
C ARG A 347 -5.92 -30.02 57.95
N GLU A 348 -6.25 -29.96 59.24
CA GLU A 348 -5.39 -29.47 60.32
C GLU A 348 -3.99 -30.12 60.29
N PRO A 349 -2.91 -29.37 60.56
CA PRO A 349 -1.60 -29.96 60.74
C PRO A 349 -1.49 -30.59 62.13
N ARG A 350 -1.32 -31.91 62.19
CA ARG A 350 -0.88 -32.62 63.39
C ARG A 350 0.65 -32.48 63.48
N VAL A 351 1.10 -31.89 64.58
CA VAL A 351 2.52 -31.66 64.93
C VAL A 351 3.27 -32.98 65.03
N HIS A 352 4.37 -33.14 64.27
CA HIS A 352 5.60 -33.82 64.72
C HIS A 352 6.80 -33.56 63.78
N GLY A 353 7.88 -33.03 64.38
CA GLY A 353 9.26 -33.53 64.23
C GLY A 353 10.01 -33.34 62.91
N HIS A 354 11.00 -32.43 62.94
CA HIS A 354 12.30 -32.43 62.24
C HIS A 354 12.41 -32.86 60.76
N SER A 355 12.86 -31.93 59.90
CA SER A 355 14.23 -31.89 59.34
C SER A 355 14.31 -30.97 58.12
N HIS A 356 15.44 -30.29 57.96
CA HIS A 356 15.76 -29.36 56.88
C HIS A 356 15.78 -30.03 55.49
N SER A 357 15.25 -29.36 54.47
CA SER A 357 15.85 -29.35 53.13
C SER A 357 15.40 -28.12 52.33
N HIS A 358 16.39 -27.42 51.76
CA HIS A 358 16.21 -26.30 50.83
C HIS A 358 15.67 -26.81 49.49
N VAL A 359 14.62 -26.17 48.94
CA VAL A 359 14.26 -26.28 47.52
C VAL A 359 14.04 -24.88 46.95
N ASN A 360 14.93 -24.49 46.04
CA ASN A 360 14.88 -23.27 45.24
C ASN A 360 13.69 -23.32 44.25
N MET A 361 12.76 -22.36 44.31
CA MET A 361 11.83 -22.09 43.21
C MET A 361 12.46 -21.09 42.24
N ARG A 362 12.93 -21.60 41.09
CA ARG A 362 13.18 -20.80 39.89
C ARG A 362 11.83 -20.49 39.23
N THR A 363 11.62 -19.22 38.88
CA THR A 363 10.57 -18.76 37.98
C THR A 363 10.75 -19.36 36.58
N PRO A 364 9.70 -19.87 35.91
CA PRO A 364 9.81 -20.27 34.52
C PRO A 364 9.56 -19.07 33.61
N THR A 365 10.58 -18.70 32.84
CA THR A 365 10.47 -17.90 31.61
C THR A 365 9.60 -18.63 30.57
N PRO A 366 8.74 -17.94 29.80
CA PRO A 366 8.00 -18.60 28.73
C PRO A 366 8.96 -18.98 27.59
N LYS A 367 8.97 -20.27 27.26
CA LYS A 367 9.67 -20.84 26.10
C LYS A 367 8.90 -20.49 24.83
N VAL A 368 9.59 -19.82 23.92
CA VAL A 368 9.22 -19.73 22.50
C VAL A 368 9.33 -21.15 21.93
N PHE A 369 8.25 -21.63 21.29
CA PHE A 369 8.27 -22.92 20.60
C PHE A 369 8.62 -22.71 19.12
N ASP A 370 9.69 -23.38 18.72
CA ASP A 370 10.17 -23.54 17.35
C ASP A 370 9.06 -24.09 16.44
N SER A 371 8.92 -23.48 15.26
CA SER A 371 8.20 -24.11 14.14
C SER A 371 9.21 -24.85 13.27
N VAL A 372 9.04 -26.17 13.26
CA VAL A 372 9.61 -27.20 12.41
C VAL A 372 10.07 -26.67 11.05
N ALA A 373 11.38 -26.64 10.86
CA ALA A 373 12.05 -26.59 9.57
C ALA A 373 11.79 -27.89 8.80
N MET A 374 11.38 -27.73 7.53
CA MET A 374 11.33 -28.81 6.56
C MET A 374 12.77 -29.24 6.24
N LYS A 375 13.13 -30.46 6.66
CA LYS A 375 14.40 -31.11 6.28
C LYS A 375 14.44 -31.28 4.75
N THR A 376 15.28 -30.52 4.07
CA THR A 376 15.88 -30.96 2.82
C THR A 376 17.25 -31.55 3.14
N THR A 377 17.43 -32.80 2.71
CA THR A 377 18.62 -33.63 2.92
C THR A 377 19.86 -33.01 2.29
N ASP A 378 20.93 -33.07 3.07
CA ASP A 378 22.29 -32.68 2.74
C ASP A 378 22.98 -33.75 1.88
N SER A 379 23.84 -33.32 0.97
CA SER A 379 24.86 -34.15 0.30
C SER A 379 25.94 -33.24 -0.30
N GLY A 380 27.07 -33.15 0.41
CA GLY A 380 28.41 -33.21 -0.21
C GLY A 380 29.17 -31.90 -0.40
N ASP A 381 30.23 -31.77 0.41
CA ASP A 381 31.53 -31.13 0.12
C ASP A 381 31.53 -29.60 -0.06
N GLY A 382 32.11 -28.78 0.83
CA GLY A 382 33.42 -28.89 1.47
C GLY A 382 34.36 -27.87 0.81
N VAL A 383 34.74 -26.80 1.51
CA VAL A 383 36.01 -26.04 1.38
C VAL A 383 36.02 -24.89 2.41
N LYS A 384 37.21 -24.68 2.97
CA LYS A 384 37.58 -23.81 4.10
C LYS A 384 37.86 -22.36 3.64
N ASP A 385 38.24 -21.55 4.63
CA ASP A 385 39.06 -20.32 4.54
C ASP A 385 38.28 -19.00 4.41
N GLU A 386 38.59 -17.88 5.06
CA GLU A 386 39.55 -17.50 6.11
C GLU A 386 39.16 -16.06 6.52
N VAL A 387 39.37 -15.71 7.79
CA VAL A 387 39.12 -14.38 8.36
C VAL A 387 40.28 -13.47 7.99
N ILE A 388 40.01 -12.28 7.41
CA ILE A 388 41.02 -11.22 7.24
C ILE A 388 40.46 -9.86 7.65
N ILE A 389 41.13 -9.28 8.63
CA ILE A 389 41.18 -7.89 9.13
C ILE A 389 42.69 -7.51 9.06
N PRO A 390 43.22 -6.25 9.07
CA PRO A 390 42.78 -4.88 8.71
C PRO A 390 43.78 -4.27 7.65
N PRO A 391 44.29 -3.00 7.63
CA PRO A 391 44.77 -2.12 8.73
C PRO A 391 44.34 -0.63 8.73
N ASP A 392 44.53 -0.05 9.91
CA ASP A 392 44.48 1.35 10.32
C ASP A 392 45.49 2.29 9.64
N GLY A 393 45.19 3.59 9.77
CA GLY A 393 46.10 4.73 9.68
C GLY A 393 45.30 5.99 9.34
N GLY A 394 45.32 7.13 10.03
CA GLY A 394 46.19 7.67 11.07
C GLY A 394 46.14 9.20 10.92
N ASP A 395 45.81 9.90 12.00
CA ASP A 395 46.12 11.31 12.35
C ASP A 395 45.68 12.49 11.45
N THR A 396 44.85 13.40 11.96
CA THR A 396 45.30 14.67 12.59
C THR A 396 44.21 15.75 12.71
N SER A 397 44.28 16.46 13.83
CA SER A 397 43.91 17.87 14.07
C SER A 397 42.47 18.24 14.51
N SER A 398 42.43 18.52 15.80
CA SER A 398 41.55 19.42 16.55
C SER A 398 41.40 20.82 15.96
N PHE A 399 40.17 21.34 15.91
CA PHE A 399 39.87 22.74 16.20
C PHE A 399 38.48 22.83 16.86
N ALA A 400 38.45 23.44 18.05
CA ALA A 400 37.25 23.81 18.79
C ALA A 400 36.97 25.30 18.57
N LEU A 401 35.68 25.68 18.46
CA LEU A 401 35.04 26.81 19.19
C LEU A 401 33.63 27.12 18.64
N ASP A 402 32.63 26.79 19.46
CA ASP A 402 31.50 27.62 19.92
C ASP A 402 30.94 28.78 19.05
N LYS A 403 29.63 28.64 18.75
CA LYS A 403 28.47 29.51 19.11
C LYS A 403 27.53 29.97 17.96
N PRO A 404 26.22 30.15 18.28
CA PRO A 404 25.10 30.09 17.35
C PRO A 404 24.62 31.47 16.89
N ILE A 405 23.92 31.52 15.76
CA ILE A 405 23.12 32.68 15.35
C ILE A 405 21.75 32.20 14.85
N ASN A 406 20.73 32.51 15.64
CA ASN A 406 19.33 32.60 15.23
C ASN A 406 19.20 33.62 14.09
N ASN A 407 18.34 33.35 13.10
CA ASN A 407 17.44 34.39 12.63
C ASN A 407 16.15 33.79 12.08
N ASP A 408 15.06 34.19 12.74
CA ASP A 408 13.69 34.13 12.30
C ASP A 408 13.51 34.74 10.91
N HIS A 409 12.72 34.09 10.05
CA HIS A 409 11.80 34.80 9.16
C HIS A 409 10.57 33.94 8.88
N SER A 410 9.52 34.26 9.64
CA SER A 410 8.12 34.12 9.27
C SER A 410 7.81 34.95 8.02
N ASN A 411 7.01 34.41 7.10
CA ASN A 411 6.05 35.12 6.23
C ASN A 411 5.26 34.05 5.43
N THR A 412 4.06 33.70 5.88
CA THR A 412 2.75 34.27 5.45
C THR A 412 2.31 33.85 4.04
N GLU A 413 1.41 32.86 4.01
CA GLU A 413 0.48 32.62 2.90
C GLU A 413 -0.52 33.79 2.80
N PRO A 414 -1.03 34.13 1.60
CA PRO A 414 -2.30 34.81 1.47
C PRO A 414 -3.39 33.87 0.94
N ASP A 415 -4.48 33.82 1.71
CA ASP A 415 -5.82 33.44 1.29
C ASP A 415 -6.25 34.24 0.04
N MET A 416 -6.93 33.58 -0.90
CA MET A 416 -7.78 34.28 -1.87
C MET A 416 -9.15 33.61 -1.93
N ALA A 417 -10.11 34.32 -1.35
CA ALA A 417 -11.52 34.00 -1.26
C ALA A 417 -12.24 34.23 -2.60
N LEU A 418 -13.35 33.49 -2.74
CA LEU A 418 -14.41 33.73 -3.71
C LEU A 418 -14.94 35.18 -3.63
N GLU A 419 -15.19 35.78 -4.80
CA GLU A 419 -16.28 36.74 -4.97
C GLU A 419 -17.09 36.42 -6.23
N THR A 420 -18.38 36.25 -5.99
CA THR A 420 -19.49 36.16 -6.94
C THR A 420 -20.05 37.56 -7.25
N ASN A 421 -20.45 37.80 -8.51
CA ASN A 421 -21.65 38.56 -8.95
C ASN A 421 -21.62 38.66 -10.50
N GLY A 422 -22.59 38.09 -11.24
CA GLY A 422 -23.81 38.76 -11.74
C GLY A 422 -23.55 39.38 -13.13
N THR A 423 -24.33 39.26 -14.20
CA THR A 423 -25.76 39.03 -14.42
C THR A 423 -26.06 38.94 -15.94
N LEU A 424 -27.08 38.15 -16.30
CA LEU A 424 -28.05 38.25 -17.41
C LEU A 424 -27.63 38.27 -18.91
N GLY A 425 -28.33 37.42 -19.69
CA GLY A 425 -28.56 37.61 -21.12
C GLY A 425 -29.16 36.40 -21.84
N ASN A 426 -30.49 36.23 -21.78
CA ASN A 426 -31.26 35.25 -22.55
C ASN A 426 -31.13 35.45 -24.07
N HIS A 427 -31.13 34.36 -24.85
CA HIS A 427 -31.94 34.29 -26.08
C HIS A 427 -32.24 32.84 -26.49
N VAL A 428 -33.52 32.63 -26.80
CA VAL A 428 -34.19 31.43 -27.32
C VAL A 428 -34.21 31.51 -28.87
N ASP A 429 -34.17 30.35 -29.54
CA ASP A 429 -34.87 29.96 -30.81
C ASP A 429 -34.13 28.74 -31.41
N SER A 430 -34.66 27.50 -31.52
CA SER A 430 -35.86 26.93 -32.16
C SER A 430 -35.73 26.64 -33.68
N MET A 431 -36.11 25.41 -34.07
CA MET A 431 -36.30 24.83 -35.42
C MET A 431 -35.03 24.40 -36.21
N GLY A 432 -34.97 23.28 -36.93
CA GLY A 432 -35.96 22.25 -37.25
C GLY A 432 -35.38 21.18 -38.20
N SER A 433 -36.04 20.01 -38.21
CA SER A 433 -36.25 19.03 -39.31
C SER A 433 -35.09 18.55 -40.20
N GLY A 434 -34.97 17.22 -40.30
CA GLY A 434 -35.01 16.56 -41.62
C GLY A 434 -33.95 15.49 -41.92
N SER A 435 -34.46 14.31 -42.28
CA SER A 435 -33.92 13.31 -43.24
C SER A 435 -32.74 12.40 -42.86
N GLU A 436 -33.08 11.17 -42.49
CA GLU A 436 -32.55 9.89 -43.04
C GLU A 436 -32.28 9.97 -44.56
N PRO A 437 -31.31 9.21 -45.16
CA PRO A 437 -31.47 7.74 -45.31
C PRO A 437 -30.20 6.85 -45.39
N VAL A 438 -30.39 5.58 -44.99
CA VAL A 438 -30.10 4.32 -45.71
C VAL A 438 -28.71 4.12 -46.36
N PHE A 439 -27.84 3.29 -45.75
CA PHE A 439 -27.50 1.91 -46.15
C PHE A 439 -26.63 1.20 -45.11
#